data_AF-A0A0D2HXL7-F1
#
_entry.id   AF-A0A0D2HXL7-F1
#
_cell.length_a   1.000
_cell.length_b   1.000
_cell.length_c   1.000
_cell.angle_alpha   90.00
_cell.angle_beta   90.00
_cell.angle_gamma   90.00
#
_symmetry.space_group_name_H-M   'P 1'
#
loop_
_entity.id
_entity.type
_entity.pdbx_description
1 polymer ?
#
loop_
_entity_poly.entity_id
_entity_poly.type
_entity_poly.pdbx_seq_one_letter_code
_entity_poly.pdbx_strand_id
1 'polypeptide(L)'
;MFAAKRLGKELVKAKQKLPPGIELVKADDFREWLVDIRVLDANPLYMNQVFRLSFLFSNSYPIEAPEVVFIKVPPSPTDPAKPQQQSQSETPFAGRPIPIHPHIYSNGIICLDLLGTAGWSPVQSVESVCMSLQSMLTGNTKNERPQGDEQFCQSMGVRGPDGWSGYRGGGRGRGLKDVRFAYDDDTV
;
A
#
# COMPACT_ATOMS: atom_id res chain seq x y z
N MET A 1 11.74 -19.25 -12.34
CA MET A 1 10.93 -18.41 -11.44
C MET A 1 9.77 -17.80 -12.22
N PHE A 2 8.55 -18.28 -12.00
CA PHE A 2 7.35 -17.77 -12.68
C PHE A 2 6.98 -16.34 -12.18
N ALA A 3 7.14 -16.07 -10.88
CA ALA A 3 6.92 -14.77 -10.26
C ALA A 3 7.73 -13.64 -10.94
N ALA A 4 9.05 -13.81 -11.06
CA ALA A 4 9.92 -12.80 -11.70
C ALA A 4 9.54 -12.52 -13.17
N LYS A 5 9.13 -13.55 -13.94
CA LYS A 5 8.66 -13.36 -15.32
C LYS A 5 7.35 -12.57 -15.36
N ARG A 6 6.44 -12.83 -14.42
CA ARG A 6 5.17 -12.11 -14.29
C ARG A 6 5.40 -10.65 -13.89
N LEU A 7 6.19 -10.42 -12.84
CA LEU A 7 6.53 -9.09 -12.34
C LEU A 7 7.31 -8.27 -13.36
N GLY A 8 8.21 -8.89 -14.13
CA GLY A 8 8.88 -8.22 -15.24
C GLY A 8 7.91 -7.67 -16.29
N LYS A 9 6.85 -8.43 -16.63
CA LYS A 9 5.79 -7.94 -17.55
C LYS A 9 4.95 -6.83 -16.94
N GLU A 10 4.63 -6.93 -15.65
CA GLU A 10 3.89 -5.88 -14.94
C GLU A 10 4.69 -4.60 -14.80
N LEU A 11 6.00 -4.69 -14.56
CA LEU A 11 6.87 -3.53 -14.43
C LEU A 11 6.93 -2.74 -15.74
N VAL A 12 7.02 -3.43 -16.87
CA VAL A 12 6.98 -2.79 -18.19
C VAL A 12 5.65 -2.07 -18.41
N LYS A 13 4.53 -2.69 -18.03
CA LYS A 13 3.20 -2.07 -18.12
C LYS A 13 3.07 -0.88 -17.17
N ALA A 14 3.49 -1.01 -15.92
CA ALA A 14 3.45 0.06 -14.92
C ALA A 14 4.32 1.26 -15.31
N LYS A 15 5.45 1.05 -16.02
CA LYS A 15 6.24 2.18 -16.54
C LYS A 15 5.60 2.90 -17.72
N GLN A 16 4.71 2.23 -18.47
CA GLN A 16 4.12 2.78 -19.70
C GLN A 16 2.69 3.28 -19.54
N LYS A 17 1.89 2.62 -18.69
CA LYS A 17 0.43 2.76 -18.65
C LYS A 17 -0.06 2.66 -17.21
N LEU A 18 0.26 3.65 -16.38
CA LEU A 18 -0.43 3.83 -15.10
C LEU A 18 -1.61 4.78 -15.26
N PRO A 19 -2.73 4.53 -14.57
CA PRO A 19 -3.84 5.46 -14.49
C PRO A 19 -3.37 6.79 -13.87
N PRO A 20 -4.06 7.89 -14.18
CA PRO A 20 -3.71 9.18 -13.61
C PRO A 20 -3.86 9.11 -12.08
N GLY A 21 -2.89 9.70 -11.39
CA GLY A 21 -2.85 9.67 -9.94
C GLY A 21 -2.23 8.42 -9.31
N ILE A 22 -1.68 7.50 -10.10
CA ILE A 22 -0.88 6.38 -9.61
C ILE A 22 0.53 6.51 -10.20
N GLU A 23 1.55 6.42 -9.36
CA GLU A 23 2.94 6.64 -9.75
C GLU A 23 3.86 5.60 -9.11
N LEU A 24 4.66 4.90 -9.93
CA LEU A 24 5.62 3.92 -9.43
C LEU A 24 6.88 4.63 -8.93
N VAL A 25 7.11 4.59 -7.62
CA VAL A 25 8.25 5.26 -6.95
C VAL A 25 9.49 4.38 -6.94
N LYS A 26 9.32 3.10 -6.59
CA LYS A 26 10.41 2.15 -6.42
C LYS A 26 9.98 0.79 -6.96
N ALA A 27 10.82 0.18 -7.79
CA ALA A 27 10.64 -1.18 -8.30
C ALA A 27 11.98 -1.76 -8.77
N ASP A 28 13.01 -1.58 -7.95
CA ASP A 28 14.40 -1.99 -8.27
C ASP A 28 14.56 -3.52 -8.25
N ASP A 29 13.75 -4.19 -7.43
CA ASP A 29 13.69 -5.65 -7.34
C ASP A 29 12.27 -6.18 -7.60
N PHE A 30 12.13 -7.50 -7.63
CA PHE A 30 10.83 -8.18 -7.76
C PHE A 30 10.28 -8.62 -6.40
N ARG A 31 10.68 -7.95 -5.32
CA ARG A 31 10.27 -8.27 -3.95
C ARG A 31 9.42 -7.15 -3.37
N GLU A 32 9.86 -5.91 -3.46
CA GLU A 32 9.20 -4.76 -2.86
C GLU A 32 9.03 -3.63 -3.86
N TRP A 33 7.79 -3.26 -4.16
CA TRP A 33 7.47 -2.08 -4.97
C TRP A 33 6.79 -1.02 -4.12
N LEU A 34 7.17 0.24 -4.35
CA LEU A 34 6.52 1.40 -3.74
C LEU A 34 5.75 2.16 -4.81
N VAL A 35 4.48 2.43 -4.53
CA VAL A 35 3.57 3.12 -5.45
C VAL A 35 2.92 4.28 -4.70
N ASP A 36 2.97 5.46 -5.28
CA ASP A 36 2.25 6.63 -4.78
C ASP A 36 0.86 6.68 -5.43
N ILE A 37 -0.16 6.97 -4.61
CA ILE A 37 -1.56 7.06 -5.02
C ILE A 37 -2.14 8.40 -4.55
N ARG A 38 -2.87 9.08 -5.45
CA ARG A 38 -3.61 10.32 -5.18
C ARG A 38 -5.05 10.17 -5.66
N VAL A 39 -5.97 10.70 -4.86
CA VAL A 39 -7.37 10.84 -5.26
C VAL A 39 -7.46 12.06 -6.16
N LEU A 40 -7.96 11.88 -7.39
CA LEU A 40 -8.04 12.96 -8.38
C LEU A 40 -9.34 13.75 -8.28
N ASP A 41 -10.37 13.16 -7.69
CA ASP A 41 -11.64 13.81 -7.49
C ASP A 41 -11.60 14.82 -6.35
N ALA A 42 -12.60 15.70 -6.32
CA ALA A 42 -12.80 16.69 -5.28
C ALA A 42 -13.32 16.08 -3.95
N ASN A 43 -12.75 14.94 -3.52
CA ASN A 43 -13.00 14.41 -2.19
C ASN A 43 -12.22 15.24 -1.16
N PRO A 44 -12.89 16.00 -0.28
CA PRO A 44 -12.23 16.89 0.66
C PRO A 44 -11.35 16.14 1.69
N LEU A 45 -11.58 14.85 1.91
CA LEU A 45 -10.82 14.05 2.88
C LEU A 45 -9.38 13.79 2.44
N TYR A 46 -9.14 13.71 1.13
CA TYR A 46 -7.86 13.29 0.55
C TYR A 46 -7.30 14.28 -0.47
N MET A 47 -7.94 15.45 -0.61
CA MET A 47 -7.54 16.48 -1.54
C MET A 47 -6.09 16.90 -1.31
N ASN A 48 -5.30 16.97 -2.38
CA ASN A 48 -3.87 17.33 -2.36
C ASN A 48 -2.99 16.41 -1.50
N GLN A 49 -3.49 15.24 -1.09
CA GLN A 49 -2.69 14.25 -0.37
C GLN A 49 -2.20 13.15 -1.31
N VAL A 50 -0.97 12.72 -1.06
CA VAL A 50 -0.37 11.57 -1.73
C VAL A 50 -0.09 10.53 -0.66
N PHE A 51 -0.58 9.32 -0.89
CA PHE A 51 -0.34 8.18 -0.01
C PHE A 51 0.64 7.23 -0.68
N ARG A 52 1.44 6.52 0.12
CA ARG A 52 2.37 5.50 -0.40
C ARG A 52 1.89 4.11 -0.04
N LEU A 53 1.83 3.26 -1.05
CA LEU A 53 1.60 1.83 -0.94
C LEU A 53 2.94 1.09 -1.05
N SER A 54 3.07 0.04 -0.25
CA SER A 54 4.15 -0.93 -0.33
C SER A 54 3.57 -2.28 -0.74
N PHE A 55 4.03 -2.81 -1.86
CA PHE A 55 3.69 -4.13 -2.37
C PHE A 55 4.85 -5.08 -2.08
N LEU A 56 4.61 -6.11 -1.28
CA LEU A 56 5.57 -7.17 -1.01
C LEU A 56 5.13 -8.46 -1.73
N PHE A 57 5.94 -8.91 -2.69
CA PHE A 57 5.63 -10.09 -3.49
C PHE A 57 6.26 -11.34 -2.88
N SER A 58 5.45 -12.40 -2.76
CA SER A 58 5.96 -13.73 -2.42
C SER A 58 6.54 -14.44 -3.64
N ASN A 59 7.32 -15.49 -3.41
CA ASN A 59 7.83 -16.34 -4.49
C ASN A 59 6.72 -17.10 -5.24
N SER A 60 5.53 -17.18 -4.65
CA SER A 60 4.34 -17.84 -5.19
C SER A 60 3.47 -16.88 -6.02
N TYR A 61 3.80 -15.59 -6.08
CA TYR A 61 3.09 -14.63 -6.92
C TYR A 61 3.09 -15.09 -8.39
N PRO A 62 1.96 -14.99 -9.13
CA PRO A 62 0.68 -14.35 -8.78
C PRO A 62 -0.36 -15.30 -8.16
N ILE A 63 0.00 -16.55 -7.86
CA ILE A 63 -0.94 -17.51 -7.25
C ILE A 63 -1.34 -17.02 -5.86
N GLU A 64 -0.36 -16.56 -5.08
CA GLU A 64 -0.57 -15.86 -3.82
C GLU A 64 -0.62 -14.35 -4.07
N ALA A 65 -1.51 -13.67 -3.36
CA ALA A 65 -1.61 -12.21 -3.38
C ALA A 65 -0.33 -11.57 -2.84
N PRO A 66 0.05 -10.38 -3.32
CA PRO A 66 1.08 -9.59 -2.67
C PRO A 66 0.54 -9.04 -1.35
N GLU A 67 1.41 -8.87 -0.35
CA GLU A 67 1.04 -8.08 0.82
C GLU A 67 1.04 -6.60 0.43
N VAL A 68 -0.07 -5.90 0.66
CA VAL A 68 -0.18 -4.48 0.32
C VAL A 68 -0.56 -3.70 1.57
N VAL A 69 0.24 -2.70 1.89
CA VAL A 69 0.02 -1.82 3.04
C VAL A 69 0.30 -0.38 2.66
N PHE A 70 -0.41 0.55 3.28
CA PHE A 70 -0.04 1.95 3.28
C PHE A 70 1.15 2.17 4.21
N ILE A 71 2.14 2.94 3.76
CA ILE A 71 3.29 3.31 4.59
C ILE A 71 3.30 4.81 4.84
N LYS A 72 3.63 5.16 6.08
CA LYS A 72 3.88 6.55 6.45
C LYS A 72 5.28 6.94 5.99
N VAL A 73 5.39 8.01 5.21
CA VAL A 73 6.68 8.61 4.86
C VAL A 73 6.79 9.95 5.58
N PRO A 74 7.70 10.11 6.56
CA PRO A 74 7.90 11.40 7.21
C PRO A 74 8.40 12.44 6.20
N PRO A 75 8.03 13.72 6.36
CA PRO A 75 8.61 14.79 5.56
C PRO A 75 10.11 14.89 5.92
N SER A 76 11.00 14.48 5.02
CA SER A 76 12.44 14.60 5.23
C SER A 76 12.85 16.08 5.17
N PRO A 77 13.49 16.66 6.21
CA PRO A 77 13.90 18.07 6.19
C PRO A 77 15.15 18.38 5.35
N THR A 78 15.84 17.40 4.76
CA THR A 78 17.18 17.63 4.18
C THR A 78 17.56 16.57 3.15
N ASP A 79 17.78 17.02 1.91
CA ASP A 79 18.90 16.54 1.08
C ASP A 79 19.49 17.78 0.36
N PRO A 80 20.43 18.53 0.99
CA PRO A 80 21.09 19.68 0.36
C PRO A 80 22.18 19.27 -0.67
N ALA A 81 22.26 17.98 -1.07
CA ALA A 81 23.41 17.44 -1.80
C ALA A 81 23.12 16.77 -3.15
N LYS A 82 21.88 16.84 -3.69
CA LYS A 82 21.63 16.43 -5.09
C LYS A 82 21.40 17.66 -5.96
N PRO A 83 22.34 18.01 -6.85
CA PRO A 83 22.10 19.01 -7.88
C PRO A 83 20.88 18.59 -8.69
N GLN A 84 19.97 19.55 -8.81
CA GLN A 84 18.76 19.49 -9.62
C GLN A 84 19.11 19.02 -11.03
N GLN A 85 18.73 17.79 -11.38
CA GLN A 85 18.52 17.42 -12.78
C GLN A 85 17.04 17.12 -12.98
N GLN A 86 16.45 18.02 -13.75
CA GLN A 86 15.05 18.23 -14.08
C GLN A 86 14.39 17.01 -14.73
N SER A 87 13.25 16.58 -14.19
CA SER A 87 12.05 16.22 -14.98
C SER A 87 10.84 15.92 -14.06
N GLN A 88 10.06 16.96 -13.78
CA GLN A 88 8.59 17.00 -13.57
C GLN A 88 7.89 15.95 -12.68
N SER A 89 7.71 16.28 -11.41
CA SER A 89 6.41 16.21 -10.69
C SER A 89 6.54 16.87 -9.31
N GLU A 90 6.49 18.21 -9.29
CA GLU A 90 6.52 18.99 -8.05
C GLU A 90 5.27 18.72 -7.19
N THR A 91 5.47 18.02 -6.07
CA THR A 91 4.76 18.40 -4.83
C THR A 91 5.83 18.78 -3.80
N PRO A 92 5.78 20.00 -3.23
CA PRO A 92 6.75 20.44 -2.23
C PRO A 92 6.44 19.77 -0.89
N PHE A 93 6.98 18.56 -0.71
CA PHE A 93 7.23 17.87 0.56
C PHE A 93 6.18 18.05 1.69
N ALA A 94 4.92 17.67 1.43
CA ALA A 94 4.07 17.14 2.49
C ALA A 94 4.46 15.66 2.70
N GLY A 95 4.65 15.23 3.94
CA GLY A 95 4.82 13.80 4.24
C GLY A 95 3.69 12.97 3.65
N ARG A 96 3.89 11.65 3.50
CA ARG A 96 2.84 10.74 3.02
C ARG A 96 2.20 10.09 4.23
N PRO A 97 1.05 10.57 4.73
CA PRO A 97 0.37 9.95 5.84
C PRO A 97 -0.26 8.62 5.41
N ILE A 98 -0.82 7.89 6.37
CA ILE A 98 -1.71 6.76 6.09
C ILE A 98 -3.13 7.32 6.01
N PRO A 99 -3.88 7.10 4.92
CA PRO A 99 -5.23 7.62 4.78
C PRO A 99 -6.12 7.09 5.92
N ILE A 100 -6.97 7.97 6.46
CA ILE A 100 -8.00 7.58 7.42
C ILE A 100 -9.19 7.05 6.62
N HIS A 101 -9.56 5.80 6.84
CA HIS A 101 -10.61 5.12 6.07
C HIS A 101 -11.20 3.96 6.89
N PRO A 102 -12.51 3.66 6.76
CA PRO A 102 -13.16 2.57 7.51
C PRO A 102 -12.54 1.18 7.29
N HIS A 103 -11.79 1.00 6.21
CA HIS A 103 -11.07 -0.24 5.86
C HIS A 103 -9.54 -0.12 5.92
N ILE A 104 -8.98 0.95 6.52
CA ILE A 104 -7.53 1.13 6.62
C ILE A 104 -7.14 1.40 8.08
N TYR A 105 -6.38 0.47 8.64
CA TYR A 105 -5.85 0.58 9.99
C TYR A 105 -4.78 1.66 10.09
N SER A 106 -4.53 2.15 11.30
CA SER A 106 -3.53 3.19 11.59
C SER A 106 -2.09 2.74 11.31
N ASN A 107 -1.83 1.44 11.31
CA ASN A 107 -0.56 0.82 10.87
C ASN A 107 -0.47 0.62 9.34
N GLY A 108 -1.50 1.05 8.59
CA GLY A 108 -1.55 1.01 7.13
C GLY A 108 -2.02 -0.32 6.54
N ILE A 109 -2.38 -1.28 7.38
CA ILE A 109 -2.99 -2.53 6.92
C ILE A 109 -4.38 -2.24 6.33
N ILE A 110 -4.68 -2.89 5.21
CA ILE A 110 -5.94 -2.76 4.49
C ILE A 110 -6.83 -3.94 4.88
N CYS A 111 -8.00 -3.64 5.41
CA CYS A 111 -9.02 -4.59 5.84
C CYS A 111 -10.04 -4.82 4.71
N LEU A 112 -9.58 -5.32 3.57
CA LEU A 112 -10.40 -5.53 2.38
C LEU A 112 -10.09 -6.90 1.77
N ASP A 113 -11.13 -7.66 1.45
CA ASP A 113 -11.01 -8.99 0.85
C ASP A 113 -10.42 -9.00 -0.56
N LEU A 114 -10.16 -7.82 -1.17
CA LEU A 114 -9.46 -7.69 -2.46
C LEU A 114 -8.13 -8.46 -2.51
N LEU A 115 -7.44 -8.56 -1.37
CA LEU A 115 -6.15 -9.23 -1.21
C LEU A 115 -6.26 -10.53 -0.39
N GLY A 116 -7.49 -10.86 0.06
CA GLY A 116 -7.82 -12.07 0.79
C GLY A 116 -7.96 -13.27 -0.13
N THR A 117 -8.17 -14.44 0.48
CA THR A 117 -8.35 -15.70 -0.24
C THR A 117 -9.60 -15.75 -1.10
N ALA A 118 -10.63 -14.95 -0.80
CA ALA A 118 -11.88 -14.93 -1.54
C ALA A 118 -11.90 -13.86 -2.65
N GLY A 119 -11.24 -12.71 -2.47
CA GLY A 119 -11.19 -11.66 -3.50
C GLY A 119 -9.96 -11.66 -4.40
N TRP A 120 -8.81 -12.24 -4.02
CA TRP A 120 -7.63 -12.29 -4.89
C TRP A 120 -7.80 -13.29 -6.03
N SER A 121 -7.34 -12.89 -7.23
CA SER A 121 -7.21 -13.79 -8.37
C SER A 121 -5.88 -13.56 -9.06
N PRO A 122 -5.17 -14.61 -9.55
CA PRO A 122 -3.92 -14.45 -10.28
C PRO A 122 -4.03 -13.61 -11.55
N VAL A 123 -5.24 -13.30 -12.02
CA VAL A 123 -5.48 -12.36 -13.13
C VAL A 123 -5.22 -10.90 -12.72
N GLN A 124 -5.35 -10.58 -11.44
CA GLN A 124 -5.11 -9.24 -10.91
C GLN A 124 -3.63 -8.87 -10.96
N SER A 125 -3.36 -7.57 -11.06
CA SER A 125 -2.03 -6.97 -11.20
C SER A 125 -1.86 -5.81 -10.21
N VAL A 126 -0.64 -5.31 -10.06
CA VAL A 126 -0.39 -4.10 -9.24
C VAL A 126 -1.25 -2.93 -9.70
N GLU A 127 -1.40 -2.75 -11.01
CA GLU A 127 -2.24 -1.70 -11.60
C GLU A 127 -3.71 -1.84 -11.17
N SER A 128 -4.29 -3.03 -11.30
CA SER A 128 -5.70 -3.25 -10.93
C SER A 128 -5.93 -3.08 -9.43
N VAL A 129 -4.99 -3.50 -8.58
CA VAL A 129 -5.07 -3.28 -7.14
C VAL A 129 -5.02 -1.79 -6.82
N CYS A 130 -4.10 -1.04 -7.43
CA CYS A 130 -4.01 0.41 -7.22
C CYS A 130 -5.28 1.14 -7.67
N MET A 131 -5.87 0.77 -8.82
CA MET A 131 -7.15 1.33 -9.27
C MET A 131 -8.29 1.05 -8.29
N SER A 132 -8.39 -0.19 -7.78
CA SER A 132 -9.40 -0.56 -6.79
C SER A 132 -9.25 0.26 -5.50
N LEU A 133 -8.02 0.45 -5.02
CA LEU A 133 -7.74 1.28 -3.84
C LEU A 133 -8.00 2.76 -4.10
N GLN A 134 -7.69 3.27 -5.30
CA GLN A 134 -7.99 4.66 -5.67
C GLN A 134 -9.50 4.91 -5.67
N SER A 135 -10.27 3.98 -6.24
CA SER A 135 -11.73 4.02 -6.26
C SER A 135 -12.32 3.94 -4.86
N MET A 136 -11.79 3.05 -4.02
CA MET A 136 -12.18 2.93 -2.61
C MET A 136 -11.97 4.25 -1.84
N LEU A 137 -10.80 4.87 -1.97
CA LEU A 137 -10.53 6.17 -1.34
C LEU A 137 -11.43 7.27 -1.91
N THR A 138 -11.65 7.28 -3.22
CA THR A 138 -12.50 8.27 -3.89
C THR A 138 -13.93 8.23 -3.35
N GLY A 139 -14.50 7.03 -3.20
CA GLY A 139 -15.87 6.83 -2.70
C GLY A 139 -16.06 7.05 -1.20
N ASN A 140 -14.99 7.31 -0.44
CA ASN A 140 -15.12 7.46 1.00
C ASN A 140 -15.73 8.80 1.40
N THR A 141 -16.72 8.75 2.27
CA THR A 141 -17.39 9.92 2.85
C THR A 141 -17.13 10.05 4.35
N LYS A 142 -16.45 9.08 4.97
CA LYS A 142 -16.27 9.00 6.42
C LYS A 142 -14.81 9.09 6.82
N ASN A 143 -14.49 10.05 7.69
CA ASN A 143 -13.15 10.20 8.23
C ASN A 143 -12.96 9.38 9.52
N GLU A 144 -13.18 8.06 9.45
CA GLU A 144 -13.09 7.14 10.60
C GLU A 144 -12.16 5.96 10.31
N ARG A 145 -11.67 5.32 11.39
CA ARG A 145 -10.86 4.10 11.33
C ARG A 145 -11.75 2.86 11.47
N PRO A 146 -11.27 1.67 11.08
CA PRO A 146 -11.99 0.42 11.35
C PRO A 146 -12.28 0.23 12.84
N GLN A 147 -13.37 -0.46 13.17
CA GLN A 147 -13.68 -0.83 14.55
C GLN A 147 -12.57 -1.73 15.11
N GLY A 148 -12.09 -1.42 16.32
CA GLY A 148 -11.01 -2.18 16.95
C GLY A 148 -9.60 -1.85 16.43
N ASP A 149 -9.41 -0.73 15.70
CA ASP A 149 -8.10 -0.31 15.17
C ASP A 149 -6.97 -0.37 16.21
N GLU A 150 -7.21 0.19 17.39
CA GLU A 150 -6.21 0.23 18.46
C GLU A 150 -5.85 -1.17 18.97
N GLN A 151 -6.86 -2.02 19.21
CA GLN A 151 -6.68 -3.40 19.68
C GLN A 151 -5.96 -4.25 18.63
N PHE A 152 -6.33 -4.09 17.36
CA PHE A 152 -5.69 -4.75 16.24
C PHE A 152 -4.22 -4.34 16.13
N CYS A 153 -3.93 -3.03 16.14
CA CYS A 153 -2.56 -2.53 16.06
C CYS A 153 -1.70 -2.95 17.27
N GLN A 154 -2.28 -3.02 18.47
CA GLN A 154 -1.61 -3.54 19.67
C GLN A 154 -1.32 -5.04 19.55
N SER A 155 -2.31 -5.84 19.14
CA SER A 155 -2.17 -7.31 18.99
C SER A 155 -1.22 -7.72 17.86
N MET A 156 -1.04 -6.85 16.87
CA MET A 156 -0.11 -7.02 15.76
C MET A 156 1.33 -6.65 16.14
N GLY A 157 1.60 -6.34 17.41
CA GLY A 157 2.96 -6.08 17.90
C GLY A 157 3.57 -4.88 17.20
N VAL A 158 3.04 -3.69 17.46
CA VAL A 158 3.63 -2.37 17.13
C VAL A 158 4.48 -2.38 15.85
N ARG A 159 3.82 -2.47 14.69
CA ARG A 159 4.33 -1.85 13.46
C ARG A 159 4.19 -0.33 13.66
N GLY A 160 5.22 0.26 14.27
CA GLY A 160 5.23 1.69 14.56
C GLY A 160 5.21 2.57 13.29
N PRO A 161 5.06 3.89 13.46
CA PRO A 161 5.09 4.88 12.37
C PRO A 161 6.42 4.91 11.58
N ASP A 162 7.45 4.20 12.05
CA ASP A 162 8.78 4.07 11.41
C ASP A 162 8.89 2.88 10.44
N GLY A 163 7.78 2.19 10.18
CA GLY A 163 7.67 1.28 9.04
C GLY A 163 8.08 -0.18 9.30
N TRP A 164 7.79 -0.96 8.27
CA TRP A 164 8.05 -2.37 8.12
C TRP A 164 9.55 -2.69 8.24
N SER A 165 10.03 -3.00 9.44
CA SER A 165 11.32 -3.70 9.62
C SER A 165 11.14 -5.22 9.39
N GLY A 166 10.52 -5.60 8.28
CA GLY A 166 10.20 -7.00 8.00
C GLY A 166 11.36 -7.86 7.51
N TYR A 167 12.61 -7.44 7.68
CA TYR A 167 13.77 -8.34 7.66
C TYR A 167 14.88 -7.85 8.61
N ARG A 168 14.59 -7.81 9.92
CA ARG A 168 15.64 -7.98 10.93
C ARG A 168 15.29 -9.16 11.83
N GLY A 169 15.84 -10.31 11.48
CA GLY A 169 16.23 -11.35 12.43
C GLY A 169 15.11 -12.15 13.10
N GLY A 170 14.92 -13.39 12.65
CA GLY A 170 14.77 -14.57 13.52
C GLY A 170 13.60 -14.68 14.51
N GLY A 171 12.73 -13.68 14.63
CA GLY A 171 11.51 -13.74 15.45
C GLY A 171 10.30 -14.15 14.61
N ARG A 172 9.44 -15.03 15.13
CA ARG A 172 8.15 -15.39 14.52
C ARG A 172 7.19 -14.19 14.56
N GLY A 173 7.42 -13.19 13.70
CA GLY A 173 6.40 -12.18 13.40
C GLY A 173 5.29 -12.85 12.59
N ARG A 174 4.03 -12.63 12.98
CA ARG A 174 2.87 -13.05 12.18
C ARG A 174 2.90 -12.28 10.85
N GLY A 175 2.92 -12.99 9.72
CA GLY A 175 2.81 -12.35 8.41
C GLY A 175 1.42 -11.74 8.26
N LEU A 176 1.20 -10.83 7.29
CA LEU A 176 -0.15 -10.25 7.07
C LEU A 176 -1.21 -11.33 6.82
N LYS A 177 -0.78 -12.48 6.29
CA LYS A 177 -1.55 -13.70 6.07
C LYS A 177 -2.03 -14.44 7.33
N ASP A 178 -1.39 -14.25 8.48
CA ASP A 178 -1.76 -14.88 9.75
C ASP A 178 -2.70 -13.96 10.58
N VAL A 179 -3.17 -12.89 9.96
CA VAL A 179 -3.95 -11.84 10.59
C VAL A 179 -5.42 -12.11 10.37
N ARG A 180 -6.14 -12.37 11.46
CA ARG A 180 -7.59 -12.43 11.45
C ARG A 180 -8.13 -11.01 11.48
N PHE A 181 -8.79 -10.59 10.41
CA PHE A 181 -9.36 -9.26 10.33
C PHE A 181 -10.66 -9.18 11.13
N ALA A 182 -11.05 -7.97 11.54
CA ALA A 182 -12.28 -7.74 12.31
C ALA A 182 -13.56 -8.23 11.60
N TYR A 183 -13.52 -8.44 10.27
CA TYR A 183 -14.63 -8.99 9.49
C TYR A 183 -14.57 -10.52 9.28
N ASP A 184 -13.50 -11.21 9.70
CA ASP A 184 -13.40 -12.69 9.70
C ASP A 184 -14.09 -13.33 10.92
N ASP A 185 -14.93 -12.58 11.62
CA ASP A 185 -15.79 -13.10 12.68
C ASP A 185 -17.23 -13.20 12.14
N ASP A 186 -17.57 -14.36 11.59
CA ASP A 186 -18.92 -14.75 11.12
C ASP A 186 -19.90 -14.93 12.30
N THR A 187 -19.97 -13.96 13.21
CA THR A 187 -21.04 -13.88 14.23
C THR A 187 -22.04 -12.78 13.91
N VAL A 188 -22.53 -12.76 12.67
CA VAL A 188 -23.87 -12.23 12.30
C VAL A 188 -24.49 -13.13 11.22
#